data_AF-A0A7K3MAU7-F1
#
_entry.id   AF-A0A7K3MAU7-F1
#
_cell.length_a   1.000
_cell.length_b   1.000
_cell.length_c   1.000
_cell.angle_alpha   90.00
_cell.angle_beta   90.00
_cell.angle_gamma   90.00
#
_symmetry.space_group_name_H-M   'P 1'
#
loop_
_entity.id
_entity.type
_entity.pdbx_description
1 polymer ?
#
loop_
_entity_poly.entity_id
_entity_poly.type
_entity_poly.pdbx_seq_one_letter_code
_entity_poly.pdbx_strand_id
1 'polypeptide(L)'
;MIREIHKFMNSEYRECMAQDEHSATASRAHRHSQDAQNSGPATAHETDEAWWRVVDRLALVFSDGGLSRMPARVFAFVLVDDDERYTARQLADGLQVSPAAISGALQSLVSVGLLAREREPGSRADVYRVYDGDVWARIMQQREPVTARYESVLREGAAALAPGQGARRLHESAEYMSFMHQTIRQAVMQWHEYRRQLNLDPPAGSRHPS
;
A
#
# COMPACT_ATOMS: atom_id res chain seq x y z
N MET A 1 -25.77 12.09 -2.95
CA MET A 1 -24.41 12.07 -3.51
C MET A 1 -23.53 10.97 -2.90
N ILE A 2 -23.45 10.85 -1.56
CA ILE A 2 -22.74 9.73 -0.87
C ILE A 2 -23.33 8.33 -1.17
N ARG A 3 -24.64 8.25 -1.44
CA ARG A 3 -25.35 7.00 -1.74
C ARG A 3 -25.05 6.42 -3.14
N GLU A 4 -24.47 7.20 -4.05
CA GLU A 4 -24.17 6.75 -5.44
C GLU A 4 -22.74 6.21 -5.60
N ILE A 5 -21.76 6.73 -4.84
CA ILE A 5 -20.42 6.14 -4.76
C ILE A 5 -20.48 4.74 -4.11
N HIS A 6 -21.38 4.56 -3.14
CA HIS A 6 -21.63 3.25 -2.49
C HIS A 6 -22.32 2.22 -3.40
N LYS A 7 -23.03 2.67 -4.46
CA LYS A 7 -23.63 1.77 -5.47
C LYS A 7 -22.63 1.36 -6.53
N PHE A 8 -21.79 2.30 -6.98
CA PHE A 8 -20.79 2.04 -8.01
C PHE A 8 -19.78 0.97 -7.56
N MET A 9 -19.36 1.00 -6.30
CA MET A 9 -18.42 0.02 -5.74
C MET A 9 -19.05 -1.32 -5.32
N ASN A 10 -20.38 -1.43 -5.14
CA ASN A 10 -21.03 -2.69 -4.75
C ASN A 10 -21.59 -3.51 -5.92
N SER A 11 -21.80 -2.88 -7.07
CA SER A 11 -22.39 -3.53 -8.26
C SER A 11 -21.41 -4.50 -8.94
N GLU A 12 -20.13 -4.13 -9.05
CA GLU A 12 -19.13 -4.92 -9.75
C GLU A 12 -18.56 -6.08 -8.89
N TYR A 13 -18.68 -6.01 -7.57
CA TYR A 13 -18.09 -6.99 -6.66
C TYR A 13 -18.93 -8.26 -6.46
N ARG A 14 -20.25 -8.22 -6.68
CA ARG A 14 -21.12 -9.39 -6.49
C ARG A 14 -20.98 -10.43 -7.61
N GLU A 15 -20.57 -10.03 -8.79
CA GLU A 15 -20.43 -10.93 -9.94
C GLU A 15 -19.07 -11.67 -9.94
N CYS A 16 -18.04 -11.09 -9.31
CA CYS A 16 -16.68 -11.65 -9.28
C CYS A 16 -16.50 -12.74 -8.19
N MET A 17 -17.20 -12.63 -7.06
CA MET A 17 -17.00 -13.51 -5.90
C MET A 17 -17.73 -14.86 -5.96
N ALA A 18 -18.37 -15.20 -7.08
CA ALA A 18 -19.16 -16.41 -7.21
C ALA A 18 -18.41 -17.61 -7.83
N GLN A 19 -17.12 -17.48 -8.19
CA GLN A 19 -16.47 -18.49 -9.04
C GLN A 19 -15.30 -19.30 -8.48
N ASP A 20 -14.57 -18.90 -7.43
CA ASP A 20 -13.35 -19.65 -7.05
C ASP A 20 -13.29 -19.99 -5.55
N GLU A 21 -14.13 -20.93 -5.14
CA GLU A 21 -13.84 -21.80 -3.98
C GLU A 21 -13.22 -23.10 -4.50
N HIS A 22 -12.39 -23.79 -3.70
CA HIS A 22 -11.50 -24.96 -3.96
C HIS A 22 -10.04 -24.53 -4.28
N SER A 23 -8.98 -24.78 -3.49
CA SER A 23 -8.73 -25.84 -2.49
C SER A 23 -7.49 -25.54 -1.61
N ALA A 24 -7.47 -26.24 -0.47
CA ALA A 24 -6.49 -26.36 0.61
C ALA A 24 -4.98 -26.46 0.29
N THR A 25 -4.13 -25.95 1.20
CA THR A 25 -2.89 -26.62 1.70
C THR A 25 -2.30 -25.90 2.94
N ALA A 26 -2.64 -26.33 4.15
CA ALA A 26 -2.13 -25.73 5.41
C ALA A 26 -1.01 -26.54 6.10
N SER A 27 -0.58 -27.69 5.58
CA SER A 27 0.43 -28.54 6.26
C SER A 27 1.86 -28.44 5.70
N ARG A 28 2.14 -27.52 4.77
CA ARG A 28 3.49 -27.33 4.18
C ARG A 28 4.30 -26.21 4.86
N ALA A 29 3.61 -25.32 5.60
CA ALA A 29 4.17 -24.08 6.14
C ALA A 29 5.31 -24.27 7.14
N HIS A 30 5.28 -25.32 7.97
CA HIS A 30 6.25 -25.44 9.07
C HIS A 30 7.61 -26.01 8.67
N ARG A 31 7.70 -26.72 7.54
CA ARG A 31 8.98 -27.27 7.04
C ARG A 31 9.70 -26.31 6.08
N HIS A 32 8.99 -25.34 5.51
CA HIS A 32 9.55 -24.37 4.56
C HIS A 32 10.25 -23.19 5.23
N SER A 33 9.88 -22.87 6.48
CA SER A 33 10.43 -21.70 7.23
C SER A 33 11.92 -21.79 7.56
N GLN A 34 12.53 -22.99 7.55
CA GLN A 34 13.97 -23.16 7.79
C GLN A 34 14.79 -23.19 6.49
N ASP A 35 14.21 -23.56 5.36
CA ASP A 35 14.91 -23.58 4.06
C ASP A 35 14.84 -22.21 3.33
N ALA A 36 13.85 -21.37 3.64
CA ALA A 36 13.64 -20.06 3.02
C ALA A 36 14.62 -18.97 3.48
N GLN A 37 15.23 -19.09 4.66
CA GLN A 37 16.22 -18.11 5.15
C GLN A 37 17.53 -18.12 4.33
N ASN A 38 17.74 -19.14 3.49
CA ASN A 38 18.92 -19.27 2.63
C ASN A 38 18.62 -19.17 1.13
N SER A 39 17.37 -18.94 0.75
CA SER A 39 16.93 -18.92 -0.65
C SER A 39 16.26 -17.58 -0.93
N GLY A 40 16.97 -16.64 -1.58
CA GLY A 40 16.40 -15.34 -1.92
C GLY A 40 15.20 -15.44 -2.88
N PRO A 41 14.38 -14.38 -2.98
CA PRO A 41 13.14 -14.32 -3.79
C PRO A 41 13.37 -14.56 -5.30
N ALA A 42 14.63 -14.56 -5.74
CA ALA A 42 15.03 -14.66 -7.13
C ALA A 42 14.80 -16.01 -7.79
N THR A 43 14.47 -17.11 -7.09
CA THR A 43 14.47 -18.45 -7.73
C THR A 43 13.08 -19.03 -8.03
N ALA A 44 12.01 -18.58 -7.36
CA ALA A 44 10.68 -19.15 -7.55
C ALA A 44 9.91 -18.52 -8.73
N HIS A 45 10.03 -17.20 -8.91
CA HIS A 45 9.17 -16.45 -9.82
C HIS A 45 9.73 -16.29 -11.24
N GLU A 46 10.99 -16.62 -11.49
CA GLU A 46 11.66 -16.36 -12.79
C GLU A 46 11.01 -17.07 -13.99
N THR A 47 10.21 -18.11 -13.75
CA THR A 47 9.58 -18.90 -14.81
C THR A 47 8.05 -18.83 -14.81
N ASP A 48 7.43 -18.12 -13.86
CA ASP A 48 5.97 -18.01 -13.79
C ASP A 48 5.46 -16.81 -14.60
N GLU A 49 5.13 -17.07 -15.87
CA GLU A 49 4.58 -16.06 -16.77
C GLU A 49 3.23 -15.49 -16.30
N ALA A 50 2.42 -16.28 -15.59
CA ALA A 50 1.15 -15.80 -15.07
C ALA A 50 1.35 -14.79 -13.94
N TRP A 51 2.30 -15.08 -13.05
CA TRP A 51 2.69 -14.21 -11.96
C TRP A 51 3.20 -12.84 -12.46
N TRP A 52 4.14 -12.85 -13.42
CA TRP A 52 4.67 -11.60 -14.00
C TRP A 52 3.61 -10.78 -14.74
N ARG A 53 2.64 -11.43 -15.40
CA ARG A 53 1.52 -10.72 -16.02
C ARG A 53 0.67 -9.95 -15.00
N VAL A 54 0.48 -10.47 -13.79
CA VAL A 54 -0.22 -9.76 -12.72
C VAL A 54 0.61 -8.56 -12.25
N VAL A 55 1.90 -8.75 -12.02
CA VAL A 55 2.81 -7.67 -11.62
C VAL A 55 2.84 -6.56 -12.64
N ASP A 56 3.01 -6.87 -13.93
CA ASP A 56 3.07 -5.87 -14.99
C ASP A 56 1.75 -5.11 -15.13
N ARG A 57 0.61 -5.79 -15.02
CA ARG A 57 -0.71 -5.14 -15.08
C ARG A 57 -0.92 -4.20 -13.89
N LEU A 58 -0.55 -4.61 -12.68
CA LEU A 58 -0.62 -3.75 -11.49
C LEU A 58 0.35 -2.55 -11.61
N ALA A 59 1.56 -2.79 -12.10
CA ALA A 59 2.55 -1.74 -12.32
C ALA A 59 2.05 -0.68 -13.32
N LEU A 60 1.33 -1.09 -14.37
CA LEU A 60 0.69 -0.16 -15.31
C LEU A 60 -0.38 0.68 -14.62
N VAL A 61 -1.29 0.06 -13.85
CA VAL A 61 -2.34 0.78 -13.10
C VAL A 61 -1.74 1.80 -12.14
N PHE A 62 -0.71 1.42 -11.40
CA PHE A 62 -0.01 2.33 -10.48
C PHE A 62 0.72 3.46 -11.21
N SER A 63 1.28 3.17 -12.38
CA SER A 63 1.94 4.20 -13.20
C SER A 63 0.95 5.23 -13.72
N ASP A 64 -0.20 4.78 -14.21
CA ASP A 64 -1.29 5.65 -14.66
C ASP A 64 -1.87 6.47 -13.49
N GLY A 65 -1.80 5.93 -12.26
CA GLY A 65 -2.12 6.61 -11.01
C GLY A 65 -1.10 7.64 -10.52
N GLY A 66 0.01 7.84 -11.26
CA GLY A 66 1.00 8.89 -10.99
C GLY A 66 2.29 8.43 -10.32
N LEU A 67 2.47 7.13 -10.07
CA LEU A 67 3.78 6.60 -9.68
C LEU A 67 4.72 6.54 -10.89
N SER A 68 6.00 6.85 -10.69
CA SER A 68 7.00 6.58 -11.74
C SER A 68 7.09 5.06 -11.99
N ARG A 69 7.43 4.67 -13.23
CA ARG A 69 7.42 3.27 -13.69
C ARG A 69 8.12 2.28 -12.75
N MET A 70 9.33 2.61 -12.26
CA MET A 70 10.09 1.72 -11.39
C MET A 70 9.49 1.59 -9.98
N PRO A 71 9.14 2.68 -9.25
CA PRO A 71 8.33 2.59 -8.04
C PRO A 71 7.05 1.76 -8.19
N ALA A 72 6.32 1.95 -9.29
CA ALA A 72 5.09 1.20 -9.56
C ALA A 72 5.36 -0.30 -9.71
N ARG A 73 6.42 -0.68 -10.42
CA ARG A 73 6.82 -2.08 -10.60
C ARG A 73 7.31 -2.72 -9.30
N VAL A 74 8.11 -2.00 -8.51
CA VAL A 74 8.56 -2.46 -7.18
C VAL A 74 7.36 -2.69 -6.27
N PHE A 75 6.42 -1.75 -6.24
CA PHE A 75 5.24 -1.88 -5.39
C PHE A 75 4.30 -3.00 -5.85
N ALA A 76 4.13 -3.18 -7.15
CA ALA A 76 3.38 -4.31 -7.70
C ALA A 76 4.03 -5.66 -7.35
N PHE A 77 5.35 -5.78 -7.48
CA PHE A 77 6.09 -6.99 -7.13
C PHE A 77 5.84 -7.40 -5.67
N VAL A 78 6.09 -6.49 -4.73
CA VAL A 78 5.97 -6.80 -3.29
C VAL A 78 4.52 -6.97 -2.81
N LEU A 79 3.53 -6.56 -3.61
CA LEU A 79 2.11 -6.82 -3.32
C LEU A 79 1.67 -8.23 -3.73
N VAL A 80 2.37 -8.83 -4.69
CA VAL A 80 2.04 -10.15 -5.25
C VAL A 80 2.94 -11.24 -4.64
N ASP A 81 4.15 -10.86 -4.21
CA ASP A 81 5.10 -11.77 -3.57
C ASP A 81 4.69 -12.08 -2.11
N ASP A 82 5.01 -13.29 -1.65
CA ASP A 82 4.59 -13.81 -0.33
C ASP A 82 5.43 -13.24 0.82
N ASP A 83 6.60 -12.69 0.51
CA ASP A 83 7.49 -12.10 1.50
C ASP A 83 6.98 -10.72 1.97
N GLU A 84 7.14 -10.42 3.26
CA GLU A 84 6.75 -9.12 3.82
C GLU A 84 7.93 -8.17 4.02
N ARG A 85 9.17 -8.68 3.93
CA ARG A 85 10.41 -7.94 4.25
C ARG A 85 11.47 -8.18 3.19
N TYR A 86 12.06 -7.09 2.72
CA TYR A 86 13.04 -7.14 1.64
C TYR A 86 14.22 -6.21 1.91
N THR A 87 15.42 -6.67 1.59
CA THR A 87 16.56 -5.78 1.37
C THR A 87 16.50 -5.20 -0.04
N ALA A 88 17.22 -4.09 -0.27
CA ALA A 88 17.36 -3.56 -1.62
C ALA A 88 17.91 -4.62 -2.59
N ARG A 89 18.88 -5.43 -2.15
CA ARG A 89 19.44 -6.51 -2.98
C ARG A 89 18.39 -7.53 -3.40
N GLN A 90 17.58 -8.01 -2.47
CA GLN A 90 16.51 -8.97 -2.76
C GLN A 90 15.51 -8.42 -3.78
N LEU A 91 15.15 -7.13 -3.68
CA LEU A 91 14.27 -6.49 -4.66
C LEU A 91 14.94 -6.34 -6.03
N ALA A 92 16.23 -5.99 -6.07
CA ALA A 92 16.97 -5.89 -7.33
C ALA A 92 17.05 -7.24 -8.04
N ASP A 93 17.38 -8.29 -7.29
CA ASP A 93 17.51 -9.65 -7.78
C ASP A 93 16.15 -10.18 -8.25
N GLY A 94 15.09 -10.05 -7.43
CA GLY A 94 13.73 -10.51 -7.78
C GLY A 94 13.12 -9.79 -8.98
N LEU A 95 13.41 -8.50 -9.16
CA LEU A 95 12.96 -7.72 -10.32
C LEU A 95 13.89 -7.83 -11.54
N GLN A 96 15.03 -8.52 -11.41
CA GLN A 96 16.07 -8.64 -12.43
C GLN A 96 16.57 -7.27 -12.94
N VAL A 97 16.81 -6.34 -12.02
CA VAL A 97 17.30 -4.98 -12.31
C VAL A 97 18.53 -4.66 -11.49
N SER A 98 19.26 -3.59 -11.86
CA SER A 98 20.43 -3.19 -11.10
C SER A 98 20.05 -2.55 -9.74
N PRO A 99 20.88 -2.70 -8.69
CA PRO A 99 20.66 -2.01 -7.40
C PRO A 99 20.57 -0.48 -7.53
N ALA A 100 21.27 0.10 -8.51
CA ALA A 100 21.20 1.52 -8.80
C ALA A 100 19.81 1.95 -9.32
N ALA A 101 19.14 1.10 -10.11
CA ALA A 101 17.82 1.39 -10.68
C ALA A 101 16.71 1.42 -9.62
N ILE A 102 16.83 0.63 -8.55
CA ILE A 102 15.80 0.54 -7.50
C ILE A 102 16.00 1.54 -6.36
N SER A 103 17.22 2.04 -6.13
CA SER A 103 17.52 2.86 -4.94
C SER A 103 16.65 4.13 -4.88
N GLY A 104 16.47 4.80 -6.02
CA GLY A 104 15.56 5.95 -6.13
C GLY A 104 14.08 5.54 -6.00
N ALA A 105 13.72 4.35 -6.47
CA ALA A 105 12.35 3.85 -6.37
C ALA A 105 11.95 3.56 -4.93
N LEU A 106 12.82 2.91 -4.16
CA LEU A 106 12.60 2.61 -2.75
C LEU A 106 12.49 3.89 -1.92
N GLN A 107 13.37 4.86 -2.17
CA GLN A 107 13.28 6.16 -1.50
C GLN A 107 11.95 6.87 -1.83
N SER A 108 11.50 6.82 -3.08
CA SER A 108 10.21 7.37 -3.50
C SER A 108 9.06 6.68 -2.76
N LEU A 109 9.01 5.35 -2.74
CA LEU A 109 7.94 4.58 -2.10
C LEU A 109 7.87 4.81 -0.59
N VAL A 110 9.02 4.90 0.08
CA VAL A 110 9.09 5.27 1.51
C VAL A 110 8.59 6.69 1.74
N SER A 111 8.96 7.64 0.87
CA SER A 111 8.54 9.05 1.01
C SER A 111 7.04 9.26 0.88
N VAL A 112 6.36 8.45 0.06
CA VAL A 112 4.90 8.49 -0.11
C VAL A 112 4.16 7.53 0.82
N GLY A 113 4.87 6.83 1.70
CA GLY A 113 4.30 5.94 2.71
C GLY A 113 3.81 4.60 2.19
N LEU A 114 4.23 4.17 0.99
CA LEU A 114 3.86 2.87 0.40
C LEU A 114 4.71 1.72 0.93
N LEU A 115 5.93 2.00 1.40
CA LEU A 115 6.79 1.06 2.09
C LEU A 115 7.29 1.65 3.41
N ALA A 116 7.43 0.81 4.42
CA ALA A 116 8.17 1.18 5.63
C ALA A 116 9.65 0.86 5.44
N ARG A 117 10.53 1.72 5.96
CA ARG A 117 11.98 1.46 6.03
C ARG A 117 12.39 1.30 7.48
N GLU A 118 13.09 0.21 7.77
CA GLU A 118 13.66 -0.10 9.08
C GLU A 118 15.15 -0.39 8.94
N ARG A 119 15.86 -0.27 10.06
CA ARG A 119 17.22 -0.79 10.18
C ARG A 119 17.19 -2.15 10.83
N GLU A 120 17.92 -3.08 10.25
CA GLU A 120 18.14 -4.39 10.85
C GLU A 120 18.99 -4.25 12.14
N PRO A 121 18.54 -4.76 13.29
CA PRO A 121 19.29 -4.69 14.54
C PRO A 121 20.67 -5.35 14.39
N GLY A 122 21.74 -4.60 14.66
CA GLY A 122 23.12 -5.10 14.56
C GLY A 122 23.73 -5.05 13.15
N SER A 123 22.99 -4.58 12.15
CA SER A 123 23.44 -4.42 10.77
C SER A 123 23.31 -2.97 10.30
N ARG A 124 24.03 -2.62 9.24
CA ARG A 124 23.88 -1.32 8.55
C ARG A 124 22.88 -1.40 7.40
N ALA A 125 22.34 -2.58 7.11
CA ALA A 125 21.41 -2.79 6.00
C ALA A 125 20.01 -2.23 6.33
N ASP A 126 19.42 -1.58 5.34
CA ASP A 126 18.02 -1.19 5.37
C ASP A 126 17.13 -2.36 4.96
N VAL A 127 16.05 -2.56 5.71
CA VAL A 127 14.97 -3.50 5.41
C VAL A 127 13.72 -2.71 5.06
N TYR A 128 13.11 -3.05 3.94
CA TYR A 128 11.86 -2.50 3.44
C TYR A 128 10.74 -3.46 3.75
N ARG A 129 9.65 -2.96 4.32
CA ARG A 129 8.49 -3.78 4.71
C ARG A 129 7.23 -3.32 4.00
N VAL A 130 6.46 -4.31 3.54
CA VAL A 130 5.07 -4.16 3.11
C VAL A 130 4.16 -4.28 4.34
N TYR A 131 3.14 -3.43 4.44
CA TYR A 131 2.21 -3.47 5.56
C TYR A 131 1.39 -4.77 5.55
N ASP A 132 1.31 -5.46 6.68
CA ASP A 132 0.58 -6.72 6.82
C ASP A 132 -0.95 -6.51 6.87
N GLY A 133 -1.71 -7.36 6.18
CA GLY A 133 -3.18 -7.53 6.28
C GLY A 133 -4.08 -6.32 5.95
N ASP A 134 -3.57 -5.09 5.97
CA ASP A 134 -4.32 -3.85 5.75
C ASP A 134 -3.48 -2.76 5.07
N VAL A 135 -2.84 -3.14 3.96
CA VAL A 135 -1.90 -2.28 3.24
C VAL A 135 -2.50 -0.90 2.98
N TRP A 136 -3.70 -0.88 2.40
CA TRP A 136 -4.35 0.34 1.95
C TRP A 136 -4.87 1.21 3.09
N ALA A 137 -5.44 0.64 4.16
CA ALA A 137 -5.86 1.46 5.29
C ALA A 137 -4.66 2.08 6.01
N ARG A 138 -3.55 1.35 6.17
CA ARG A 138 -2.31 1.91 6.74
C ARG A 138 -1.72 3.02 5.88
N ILE A 139 -1.67 2.84 4.56
CA ILE A 139 -1.25 3.89 3.63
C ILE A 139 -2.12 5.15 3.80
N MET A 140 -3.44 4.99 3.87
CA MET A 140 -4.37 6.11 4.04
C MET A 140 -4.21 6.81 5.40
N GLN A 141 -3.98 6.06 6.48
CA GLN A 141 -3.76 6.61 7.82
C GLN A 141 -2.43 7.39 7.95
N GLN A 142 -1.36 6.93 7.29
CA GLN A 142 -0.06 7.59 7.40
C GLN A 142 0.00 8.98 6.76
N ARG A 143 -0.95 9.32 5.88
CA ARG A 143 -1.02 10.63 5.20
C ARG A 143 -1.74 11.72 5.99
N GLU A 144 -2.25 11.39 7.18
CA GLU A 144 -2.91 12.33 8.10
C GLU A 144 -2.08 13.62 8.36
N PRO A 145 -0.76 13.57 8.67
CA PRO A 145 -0.02 14.77 9.07
C PRO A 145 0.19 15.79 7.93
N VAL A 146 0.29 15.32 6.69
CA VAL A 146 0.49 16.19 5.51
C VAL A 146 -0.81 16.92 5.15
N THR A 147 -1.95 16.25 5.31
CA THR A 147 -3.27 16.81 5.02
C THR A 147 -3.62 17.93 6.00
N ALA A 148 -3.35 17.73 7.30
CA ALA A 148 -3.53 18.75 8.32
C ALA A 148 -2.67 20.01 8.07
N ARG A 149 -1.43 19.83 7.61
CA ARG A 149 -0.56 20.95 7.22
C ARG A 149 -1.11 21.71 6.01
N TYR A 150 -1.61 20.99 5.00
CA TYR A 150 -2.26 21.60 3.83
C TYR A 150 -3.48 22.44 4.23
N GLU A 151 -4.34 21.90 5.09
CA GLU A 151 -5.49 22.62 5.62
C GLU A 151 -5.06 23.90 6.35
N SER A 152 -4.06 23.82 7.24
CA SER A 152 -3.55 24.99 7.98
C SER A 152 -3.09 26.10 7.04
N VAL A 153 -2.25 25.76 6.05
CA VAL A 153 -1.72 26.74 5.09
C VAL A 153 -2.83 27.38 4.25
N LEU A 154 -3.84 26.59 3.84
CA LEU A 154 -4.98 27.12 3.09
C LEU A 154 -5.85 28.05 3.94
N ARG A 155 -6.11 27.70 5.22
CA ARG A 155 -6.86 28.55 6.17
C ARG A 155 -6.10 29.85 6.47
N GLU A 156 -4.81 29.76 6.75
CA GLU A 156 -3.94 30.92 6.99
C GLU A 156 -3.89 31.84 5.77
N GLY A 157 -3.73 31.28 4.57
CA GLY A 157 -3.75 32.04 3.32
C GLY A 157 -5.09 32.71 3.05
N ALA A 158 -6.21 32.03 3.34
CA ALA A 158 -7.54 32.63 3.21
C ALA A 158 -7.74 33.83 4.16
N ALA A 159 -7.20 33.77 5.38
CA ALA A 159 -7.27 34.85 6.36
C ALA A 159 -6.32 36.03 6.07
N ALA A 160 -5.18 35.77 5.43
CA ALA A 160 -4.18 36.79 5.11
C ALA A 160 -4.53 37.64 3.89
N LEU A 161 -5.37 37.14 2.98
CA LEU A 161 -5.75 37.86 1.76
C LEU A 161 -6.92 38.82 2.00
N ALA A 162 -6.92 39.95 1.27
CA ALA A 162 -8.08 40.81 1.19
C ALA A 162 -9.30 40.05 0.61
N PRO A 163 -10.54 40.40 1.00
CA PRO A 163 -11.75 39.77 0.49
C PRO A 163 -11.79 39.76 -1.04
N GLY A 164 -11.94 38.58 -1.64
CA GLY A 164 -11.93 38.41 -3.08
C GLY A 164 -12.00 36.93 -3.50
N GLN A 165 -11.96 36.68 -4.81
CA GLN A 165 -12.06 35.32 -5.36
C GLN A 165 -10.93 34.39 -4.89
N GLY A 166 -9.71 34.94 -4.71
CA GLY A 166 -8.57 34.18 -4.20
C GLY A 166 -8.79 33.67 -2.77
N ALA A 167 -9.17 34.55 -1.84
CA ALA A 167 -9.49 34.19 -0.46
C ALA A 167 -10.63 33.15 -0.40
N ARG A 168 -11.69 33.32 -1.22
CA ARG A 168 -12.79 32.36 -1.32
C ARG A 168 -12.32 30.98 -1.80
N ARG A 169 -11.44 30.92 -2.82
CA ARG A 169 -10.91 29.66 -3.34
C ARG A 169 -10.08 28.93 -2.29
N LEU A 170 -9.23 29.65 -1.54
CA LEU A 170 -8.43 29.07 -0.46
C LEU A 170 -9.32 28.54 0.68
N HIS A 171 -10.34 29.30 1.06
CA HIS A 171 -11.31 28.86 2.07
C HIS A 171 -12.06 27.59 1.64
N GLU A 172 -12.64 27.57 0.43
CA GLU A 172 -13.31 26.38 -0.11
C GLU A 172 -12.38 25.17 -0.17
N SER A 173 -11.13 25.39 -0.57
CA SER A 173 -10.11 24.33 -0.61
C SER A 173 -9.82 23.78 0.78
N ALA A 174 -9.72 24.64 1.79
CA ALA A 174 -9.51 24.23 3.18
C ALA A 174 -10.69 23.39 3.71
N GLU A 175 -11.92 23.83 3.45
CA GLU A 175 -13.13 23.11 3.87
C GLU A 175 -13.22 21.74 3.17
N TYR A 176 -12.92 21.66 1.87
CA TYR A 176 -12.85 20.40 1.13
C TYR A 176 -11.79 19.45 1.72
N MET A 177 -10.59 19.95 2.02
CA MET A 177 -9.53 19.12 2.63
C MET A 177 -9.95 18.59 4.00
N SER A 178 -10.57 19.44 4.83
CA SER A 178 -11.10 19.05 6.14
C SER A 178 -12.16 17.95 6.03
N PHE A 179 -13.11 18.12 5.10
CA PHE A 179 -14.15 17.12 4.80
C PHE A 179 -13.56 15.79 4.33
N MET A 180 -12.62 15.82 3.38
CA MET A 180 -11.98 14.61 2.86
C MET A 180 -11.18 13.87 3.92
N HIS A 181 -10.47 14.60 4.77
CA HIS A 181 -9.72 14.04 5.89
C HIS A 181 -10.62 13.29 6.87
N GLN A 182 -11.75 13.90 7.26
CA GLN A 182 -12.75 13.23 8.10
C GLN A 182 -13.36 12.01 7.40
N THR A 183 -13.65 12.11 6.11
CA THR A 183 -14.23 11.03 5.30
C THR A 183 -13.28 9.83 5.21
N ILE A 184 -11.98 10.05 4.96
CA ILE A 184 -10.98 8.97 4.90
C ILE A 184 -10.89 8.25 6.24
N ARG A 185 -10.81 8.99 7.36
CA ARG A 185 -10.80 8.38 8.71
C ARG A 185 -12.02 7.52 8.95
N GLN A 186 -13.21 8.00 8.56
CA GLN A 186 -14.44 7.24 8.69
C GLN A 186 -14.46 5.99 7.80
N ALA A 187 -14.01 6.12 6.55
CA ALA A 187 -13.92 5.00 5.62
C ALA A 187 -12.98 3.90 6.14
N VAL A 188 -11.85 4.28 6.74
CA VAL A 188 -10.93 3.33 7.37
C VAL A 188 -11.56 2.61 8.56
N MET A 189 -12.31 3.32 9.42
CA MET A 189 -13.05 2.68 10.51
C MET A 189 -14.12 1.70 9.99
N GLN A 190 -14.85 2.07 8.93
CA GLN A 190 -15.83 1.21 8.29
C GLN A 190 -15.19 -0.02 7.63
N TRP A 191 -14.03 0.17 6.99
CA TRP A 191 -13.25 -0.91 6.43
C TRP A 191 -12.81 -1.91 7.49
N HIS A 192 -12.29 -1.45 8.63
CA HIS A 192 -11.92 -2.36 9.72
C HIS A 192 -13.12 -3.16 10.26
N GLU A 193 -14.31 -2.55 10.31
CA GLU A 193 -15.54 -3.28 10.67
C GLU A 193 -15.92 -4.31 9.61
N TYR A 194 -15.81 -3.95 8.34
CA TYR A 194 -16.10 -4.85 7.23
C TYR A 194 -15.11 -6.02 7.15
N ARG A 195 -13.81 -5.77 7.40
CA ARG A 195 -12.77 -6.81 7.47
C ARG A 195 -13.05 -7.86 8.55
N ARG A 196 -13.55 -7.44 9.71
CA ARG A 196 -14.00 -8.36 10.77
C ARG A 196 -15.09 -9.31 10.28
N GLN A 197 -16.05 -8.79 9.50
CA GLN A 197 -17.15 -9.59 8.95
C GLN A 197 -16.66 -10.60 7.90
N LEU A 198 -15.60 -10.25 7.15
CA LEU A 198 -14.97 -11.14 6.18
C LEU A 198 -13.98 -12.12 6.80
N ASN A 199 -13.76 -12.10 8.12
CA ASN A 199 -12.72 -12.87 8.81
C ASN A 199 -11.30 -12.67 8.21
N LEU A 200 -11.02 -11.47 7.70
CA LEU A 200 -9.71 -11.09 7.16
C LEU A 200 -8.73 -10.63 8.26
N ASP A 201 -9.14 -10.72 9.53
CA ASP A 201 -8.25 -10.51 10.65
C ASP A 201 -7.36 -11.74 10.84
N PRO A 202 -6.04 -11.57 11.01
CA PRO A 202 -5.17 -12.70 11.30
C PRO A 202 -5.66 -13.39 12.59
N PRO A 203 -5.67 -14.74 12.62
CA PRO A 203 -6.13 -15.48 13.79
C PRO A 203 -5.37 -15.01 15.04
N ALA A 204 -6.08 -14.88 16.16
CA ALA A 204 -5.61 -14.23 17.39
C ALA A 204 -4.29 -14.78 18.01
N GLY A 205 -3.69 -15.82 17.43
CA GLY A 205 -2.44 -16.46 17.87
C GLY A 205 -1.15 -16.03 17.14
N SER A 206 -1.19 -15.20 16.09
CA SER A 206 0.03 -14.81 15.34
C SER A 206 0.65 -13.46 15.76
N ARG A 207 0.20 -12.85 16.87
CA ARG A 207 0.93 -11.71 17.45
C ARG A 207 2.23 -12.22 18.07
N HIS A 208 3.32 -12.19 17.31
CA HIS A 208 4.65 -12.33 17.88
C HIS A 208 4.91 -11.15 18.83
N PRO A 209 5.30 -11.41 20.09
CA PRO A 209 5.65 -10.35 21.02
C PRO A 209 6.95 -9.66 20.56
N SER A 210 6.88 -8.33 20.63
CA SER A 210 7.88 -7.26 20.47
C SER A 210 9.33 -7.60 20.17
#